data_AF-A0A5C5YMW6-F1
#
_entry.id   AF-A0A5C5YMW6-F1
#
_cell.length_a   1.000
_cell.length_b   1.000
_cell.length_c   1.000
_cell.angle_alpha   90.00
_cell.angle_beta   90.00
_cell.angle_gamma   90.00
#
_symmetry.space_group_name_H-M   'P 1'
#
loop_
_entity.id
_entity.type
_entity.pdbx_description
1 polymer ?
#
loop_
_entity_poly.entity_id
_entity_poly.type
_entity_poly.pdbx_seq_one_letter_code
_entity_poly.pdbx_strand_id
1 'polypeptide(L)' 'MSNLQQPQPLNLLTEDVVSLSQAAKELPHRPHVSTLWRWNKRGINGRKLETVAIGSRIFTSRQAVSRFLGAIQ' A
#
# COMPACT_ATOMS: atom_id res chain seq x y z
N MET A 1 -26.44 -27.81 20.55
CA MET A 1 -26.75 -26.80 19.51
C MET A 1 -25.45 -26.46 18.81
N SER A 2 -25.23 -27.03 17.63
CA SER A 2 -24.03 -26.85 16.82
C SER A 2 -23.94 -25.41 16.32
N ASN A 3 -22.86 -24.72 16.68
CA ASN A 3 -22.57 -23.37 16.24
C ASN A 3 -22.32 -23.40 14.72
N LEU A 4 -23.25 -22.88 13.92
CA LEU A 4 -23.08 -22.76 12.47
C LEU A 4 -22.01 -21.69 12.22
N GLN A 5 -20.78 -22.12 11.92
CA GLN A 5 -19.72 -21.25 11.44
C GLN A 5 -20.21 -20.60 10.14
N GLN A 6 -20.56 -19.31 10.17
CA GLN A 6 -20.93 -18.59 8.96
C GLN A 6 -19.73 -18.54 8.02
N PRO A 7 -19.92 -18.74 6.70
CA PRO A 7 -18.84 -18.61 5.73
C PRO A 7 -18.28 -17.19 5.83
N GLN A 8 -17.00 -17.09 6.15
CA GLN A 8 -16.33 -15.79 6.20
C GLN A 8 -16.34 -15.19 4.78
N PRO A 9 -16.63 -13.89 4.64
CA PRO A 9 -16.57 -13.24 3.34
C PRO A 9 -15.16 -13.40 2.75
N LEU A 10 -15.10 -13.70 1.45
CA LEU A 10 -13.82 -13.82 0.74
C LEU A 10 -13.08 -12.48 0.82
N ASN A 11 -12.03 -12.42 1.63
CA ASN A 11 -11.18 -11.25 1.68
C ASN A 11 -10.15 -11.32 0.54
N LEU A 12 -10.37 -10.50 -0.49
CA LEU A 12 -9.49 -10.43 -1.66
C LEU A 12 -8.15 -9.76 -1.35
N LEU A 13 -8.06 -8.97 -0.28
CA LEU A 13 -6.89 -8.15 0.06
C LEU A 13 -6.46 -8.43 1.50
N THR A 14 -5.27 -9.00 1.68
CA THR A 14 -4.73 -9.35 3.00
C THR A 14 -4.01 -8.20 3.70
N GLU A 15 -3.78 -7.08 3.01
CA GLU A 15 -3.09 -5.90 3.52
C GLU A 15 -4.00 -4.66 3.55
N ASP A 16 -3.59 -3.64 4.32
CA ASP A 16 -4.34 -2.39 4.46
C ASP A 16 -4.12 -1.49 3.25
N VAL A 17 -4.92 -1.71 2.21
CA VAL A 17 -4.82 -0.99 0.94
C VAL A 17 -5.26 0.47 1.10
N VAL A 18 -4.40 1.38 0.63
CA VAL A 18 -4.58 2.83 0.65
C VAL A 18 -4.19 3.44 -0.70
N SER A 19 -4.81 4.56 -1.06
CA SER A 19 -4.35 5.33 -2.22
C SER A 19 -2.96 5.94 -1.96
N LEU A 20 -2.21 6.24 -3.03
CA LEU A 20 -0.92 6.94 -2.88
C LEU A 20 -1.08 8.30 -2.17
N SER A 21 -2.18 9.02 -2.42
CA SER A 21 -2.47 10.29 -1.74
C SER A 21 -2.73 10.13 -0.25
N GLN A 22 -3.30 9.00 0.18
CA GLN A 22 -3.54 8.70 1.58
C GLN A 22 -2.24 8.28 2.28
N ALA A 23 -1.47 7.36 1.67
CA ALA A 23 -0.16 6.98 2.19
C ALA A 23 0.76 8.20 2.37
N ALA A 24 0.76 9.14 1.42
CA ALA A 24 1.51 10.39 1.52
C ALA A 24 1.15 11.22 2.78
N LYS A 25 -0.12 11.23 3.19
CA LYS A 25 -0.59 11.96 4.39
C LYS A 25 -0.28 11.23 5.70
N GLU A 26 -0.14 9.91 5.65
CA GLU A 26 0.18 9.07 6.82
C GLU A 26 1.69 9.09 7.14
N LEU A 27 2.54 9.48 6.19
CA LEU A 27 3.98 9.56 6.39
C LEU A 27 4.43 10.81 7.20
N PRO A 28 5.56 10.71 7.94
CA PRO A 28 6.20 11.87 8.55
C PRO A 28 6.46 12.97 7.52
N HIS A 29 6.27 14.23 7.93
CA HIS A 29 6.38 15.43 7.08
C HIS A 29 5.41 15.50 5.89
N ARG A 30 4.52 14.51 5.72
CA ARG A 30 3.46 14.48 4.70
C ARG A 30 3.97 14.85 3.30
N PRO A 31 4.95 14.11 2.74
CA PRO A 31 5.54 14.45 1.46
C PRO A 31 4.46 14.57 0.38
N HIS A 32 4.71 15.42 -0.61
CA HIS A 32 3.79 15.53 -1.74
C HIS A 32 3.60 14.17 -2.44
N VAL A 33 2.37 13.87 -2.89
CA VAL A 33 2.01 12.58 -3.50
C VAL A 33 2.89 12.21 -4.71
N SER A 34 3.46 13.19 -5.40
CA SER A 34 4.42 12.96 -6.50
C SER A 34 5.66 12.17 -6.03
N THR A 35 6.03 12.24 -4.75
CA THR A 35 7.11 11.43 -4.16
C THR A 35 6.77 9.95 -4.18
N LEU A 36 5.55 9.56 -3.80
CA LEU A 36 5.11 8.17 -3.82
C LEU A 36 4.92 7.67 -5.26
N TRP A 37 4.44 8.53 -6.16
CA TRP A 37 4.45 8.23 -7.60
C TRP A 37 5.86 7.97 -8.14
N ARG A 38 6.85 8.76 -7.71
CA ARG A 38 8.27 8.54 -8.05
C ARG A 38 8.76 7.21 -7.48
N TRP A 39 8.43 6.87 -6.24
CA TRP A 39 8.81 5.59 -5.63
C TRP A 39 8.21 4.38 -6.35
N ASN A 40 6.95 4.47 -6.76
CA ASN A 40 6.30 3.46 -7.60
C ASN A 40 7.01 3.34 -8.97
N LYS A 41 7.18 4.46 -9.70
CA LYS A 41 7.67 4.43 -11.08
C LYS A 41 9.18 4.17 -11.20
N ARG A 42 9.97 4.85 -10.39
CA ARG A 42 11.44 4.88 -10.46
C ARG A 42 12.11 4.20 -9.28
N GLY A 43 11.54 4.34 -8.08
CA GLY A 43 12.14 3.83 -6.86
C GLY A 43 13.24 4.72 -6.29
N ILE A 44 14.00 4.17 -5.35
CA ILE A 44 15.23 4.72 -4.76
C ILE A 44 16.24 3.56 -4.71
N ASN A 45 17.46 3.77 -5.22
CA ASN A 45 18.54 2.77 -5.19
C ASN A 45 18.11 1.38 -5.70
N GLY A 46 17.34 1.35 -6.80
CA GLY A 46 16.85 0.11 -7.41
C GLY A 46 15.64 -0.53 -6.72
N ARG A 47 15.20 -0.02 -5.56
CA ARG A 47 14.02 -0.52 -4.83
C ARG A 47 12.80 0.33 -5.16
N LYS A 48 11.66 -0.29 -5.48
CA LYS A 48 10.40 0.39 -5.84
C LYS A 48 9.33 0.13 -4.79
N LEU A 49 8.42 1.10 -4.62
CA LEU A 49 7.25 0.91 -3.79
C LEU A 49 6.29 -0.07 -4.49
N GLU A 50 5.93 -1.16 -3.80
CA GLU A 50 4.95 -2.12 -4.29
C GLU A 50 3.57 -1.44 -4.43
N THR A 51 2.91 -1.63 -5.57
CA THR A 51 1.59 -1.06 -5.83
C THR A 51 0.71 -2.06 -6.59
N VAL A 52 -0.60 -1.89 -6.47
CA VAL A 52 -1.60 -2.62 -7.24
C VAL A 52 -2.49 -1.63 -8.01
N ALA A 53 -2.78 -1.96 -9.25
CA ALA A 53 -3.78 -1.25 -10.04
C ALA A 53 -5.14 -1.93 -9.88
N ILE A 54 -6.13 -1.19 -9.39
CA ILE A 54 -7.52 -1.66 -9.30
C ILE A 54 -8.37 -0.70 -10.14
N GLY A 55 -8.80 -1.16 -11.31
CA GLY A 55 -9.39 -0.31 -12.34
C GLY A 55 -8.38 0.73 -12.85
N SER A 56 -8.78 2.01 -12.89
CA SER A 56 -7.94 3.13 -13.33
C SER A 56 -7.10 3.76 -12.22
N ARG A 57 -7.10 3.19 -11.00
CA ARG A 57 -6.46 3.78 -9.83
C ARG A 57 -5.33 2.90 -9.32
N ILE A 58 -4.26 3.55 -8.85
CA ILE A 58 -3.10 2.91 -8.24
C ILE A 58 -3.22 3.01 -6.72
N PHE A 59 -2.99 1.88 -6.07
CA PHE A 59 -2.98 1.75 -4.62
C PHE A 59 -1.66 1.15 -4.14
N THR A 60 -1.36 1.34 -2.87
CA THR A 60 -0.32 0.64 -2.12
C THR A 60 -0.96 0.07 -0.86
N SER A 61 -0.21 -0.62 -0.02
CA SER A 61 -0.61 -0.90 1.35
C SER A 61 0.31 -0.20 2.35
N ARG A 62 -0.12 -0.07 3.61
CA ARG A 62 0.75 0.41 4.71
C ARG A 62 1.93 -0.53 4.93
N GLN A 63 1.70 -1.82 4.77
CA GLN A 63 2.68 -2.89 4.88
C GLN A 63 3.75 -2.74 3.79
N ALA A 64 3.36 -2.50 2.53
CA ALA A 64 4.28 -2.21 1.42
C ALA A 64 5.09 -0.94 1.65
N VAL A 65 4.47 0.13 2.19
CA VAL A 65 5.18 1.36 2.55
C VAL A 65 6.22 1.08 3.65
N SER A 66 5.87 0.33 4.68
CA SER A 66 6.79 -0.06 5.75
C SER A 66 7.98 -0.86 5.22
N ARG A 67 7.73 -1.89 4.40
CA ARG A 67 8.79 -2.66 3.71
C ARG A 67 9.69 -1.77 2.88
N PHE A 68 9.09 -0.87 2.09
CA PHE A 68 9.84 0.04 1.21
C PHE A 68 10.75 0.98 2.02
N LEU A 69 10.24 1.61 3.07
CA LEU A 69 11.02 2.53 3.91
C LEU A 69 12.18 1.81 4.62
N GLY A 70 11.93 0.65 5.22
CA GLY A 70 12.98 -0.16 5.85
C GLY A 70 14.03 -0.68 4.86
N ALA A 71 13.68 -0.73 3.57
CA ALA A 71 14.56 -1.17 2.50
C ALA A 71 15.42 -0.04 1.91
N ILE A 72 15.03 1.23 2.03
CA ILE A 72 15.75 2.38 1.44
C ILE A 72 16.55 3.19 2.46
N GLN A 73 16.49 2.80 3.73
CA GLN A 73 17.24 3.40 4.81
C GLN A 73 18.73 3.05 4.73
#